data_AF-A0A8T0X3Z1-F1
#
_entry.id   AF-A0A8T0X3Z1-F1
#
_cell.length_a   1.000
_cell.length_b   1.000
_cell.length_c   1.000
_cell.angle_alpha   90.00
_cell.angle_beta   90.00
_cell.angle_gamma   90.00
#
_symmetry.space_group_name_H-M   'P 1'
#
loop_
_entity.id
_entity.type
_entity.pdbx_description
1 polymer ?
#
loop_
_entity_poly.entity_id
_entity_poly.type
_entity_poly.pdbx_seq_one_letter_code
_entity_poly.pdbx_strand_id
1 'polypeptide(L)'
;MPLKRSLVQRELDDSSSDDDDYVIFSAAQIVHTYSNAKRSHGGSVLGHRVLYRDRKGGHERMFQDYLVVNPTYTPEIFRRRYMMSRDLFVRLMIAVEAHDDYFVRKKECGQYTWIELLPKSHCRFSYDHLWGSS
;
A
#
# COMPACT_ATOMS: atom_id res chain seq x y z
N MET A 1 54.10 64.40 21.74
CA MET A 1 55.17 63.48 21.28
C MET A 1 54.70 62.76 20.01
N PRO A 2 55.61 62.40 19.09
CA PRO A 2 55.25 61.90 17.75
C PRO A 2 54.98 60.38 17.72
N LEU A 3 54.41 59.90 16.61
CA LEU A 3 54.21 58.47 16.33
C LEU A 3 55.54 57.72 16.14
N LYS A 4 55.57 56.46 16.59
CA LYS A 4 56.15 55.35 15.81
C LYS A 4 55.26 54.11 15.93
N ARG A 5 54.74 53.62 14.80
CA ARG A 5 54.26 52.23 14.68
C ARG A 5 55.47 51.33 14.45
N SER A 6 55.47 50.14 15.04
CA SER A 6 56.30 49.02 14.59
C SER A 6 55.65 47.72 15.03
N LEU A 7 55.47 46.80 14.08
CA LEU A 7 54.95 45.44 14.24
C LEU A 7 53.48 45.34 14.73
N VAL A 8 52.40 45.18 13.94
CA VAL A 8 52.11 44.87 12.51
C VAL A 8 52.96 43.73 11.92
N GLN A 9 52.39 42.57 11.59
CA GLN A 9 53.10 41.30 11.31
C GLN A 9 53.27 40.33 12.50
N ARG A 10 52.28 40.35 13.38
CA ARG A 10 51.59 39.17 13.96
C ARG A 10 50.13 39.62 14.11
N GLU A 11 49.35 39.64 13.03
CA GLU A 11 48.79 38.44 12.38
C GLU A 11 48.38 37.45 13.48
N LEU A 12 47.10 37.23 13.83
CA LEU A 12 45.89 37.18 12.99
C LEU A 12 45.97 36.19 11.82
N ASP A 13 47.02 35.37 11.79
CA ASP A 13 47.08 34.10 11.06
C ASP A 13 46.47 32.98 11.91
N ASP A 14 45.19 33.12 12.25
CA ASP A 14 44.29 31.97 12.19
C ASP A 14 43.18 32.35 11.21
N SER A 15 43.56 32.39 9.93
CA SER A 15 42.64 32.48 8.79
C SER A 15 41.91 31.15 8.67
N SER A 16 41.07 30.84 9.66
CA SER A 16 40.26 29.63 9.74
C SER A 16 39.48 29.49 8.45
N SER A 17 39.79 28.44 7.69
CA SER A 17 39.42 28.37 6.28
C SER A 17 37.94 27.99 6.16
N ASP A 18 37.12 28.97 5.78
CA ASP A 18 35.67 28.87 5.47
C ASP A 18 35.34 27.90 4.30
N ASP A 19 36.32 27.10 3.87
CA ASP A 19 36.21 26.02 2.91
C ASP A 19 35.42 24.84 3.51
N ASP A 20 35.66 24.49 4.79
CA ASP A 20 34.94 23.39 5.46
C ASP A 20 33.45 23.72 5.63
N ASP A 21 33.09 24.91 6.14
CA ASP A 21 31.68 25.31 6.31
C ASP A 21 30.96 25.52 4.96
N TYR A 22 31.64 26.04 3.93
CA TYR A 22 31.12 26.11 2.57
C TYR A 22 30.91 24.73 1.93
N VAL A 23 31.82 23.78 2.17
CA VAL A 23 31.68 22.37 1.76
C VAL A 23 30.55 21.68 2.52
N ILE A 24 30.39 21.94 3.82
CA ILE A 24 29.28 21.41 4.63
C ILE A 24 27.93 21.96 4.14
N PHE A 25 27.83 23.26 3.88
CA PHE A 25 26.58 23.87 3.39
C PHE A 25 26.20 23.35 2.00
N SER A 26 27.16 23.28 1.08
CA SER A 26 26.92 22.75 -0.27
C SER A 26 26.61 21.25 -0.26
N ALA A 27 27.28 20.44 0.57
CA ALA A 27 26.93 19.03 0.78
C ALA A 27 25.52 18.86 1.38
N ALA A 28 25.14 19.67 2.36
CA ALA A 28 23.79 19.67 2.92
C ALA A 28 22.74 20.05 1.87
N GLN A 29 23.01 21.03 1.02
CA GLN A 29 22.13 21.43 -0.08
C GLN A 29 21.99 20.31 -1.14
N ILE A 30 23.07 19.57 -1.45
CA ILE A 30 23.02 18.38 -2.31
C ILE A 30 22.14 17.30 -1.67
N VAL A 31 22.36 16.93 -0.40
CA VAL A 31 21.54 15.92 0.29
C VAL A 31 20.07 16.36 0.36
N HIS A 32 19.80 17.66 0.53
CA HIS A 32 18.45 18.23 0.53
C HIS A 32 17.75 18.13 -0.84
N THR A 33 18.45 18.33 -1.97
CA THR A 33 17.84 18.16 -3.30
C THR A 33 17.58 16.68 -3.63
N TYR A 34 18.50 15.78 -3.29
CA TYR A 34 18.31 14.33 -3.51
C TYR A 34 17.27 13.69 -2.58
N SER A 35 17.04 14.21 -1.37
CA SER A 35 16.02 13.72 -0.45
C SER A 35 14.61 14.24 -0.74
N ASN A 36 14.48 15.48 -1.22
CA ASN A 36 13.19 16.06 -1.65
C ASN A 36 12.75 15.59 -3.05
N ALA A 37 13.61 14.89 -3.80
CA ALA A 37 13.20 14.15 -4.98
C ALA A 37 12.18 13.06 -4.58
N LYS A 38 10.88 13.39 -4.71
CA LYS A 38 9.77 12.47 -4.44
C LYS A 38 10.03 11.14 -5.13
N ARG A 39 10.36 10.10 -4.35
CA ARG A 39 10.54 8.74 -4.84
C ARG A 39 9.24 8.34 -5.55
N SER A 40 9.31 8.14 -6.86
CA SER A 40 8.14 7.67 -7.62
C SER A 40 7.69 6.35 -7.01
N HIS A 41 6.46 6.30 -6.47
CA HIS A 41 5.94 5.10 -5.83
C HIS A 41 5.98 3.95 -6.83
N GLY A 42 6.53 2.81 -6.41
CA GLY A 42 7.00 1.75 -7.30
C GLY A 42 5.99 1.38 -8.38
N GLY A 43 6.31 1.74 -9.63
CA GLY A 43 5.52 1.35 -10.80
C GLY A 43 5.59 -0.16 -11.04
N SER A 44 4.87 -0.62 -12.06
CA SER A 44 4.88 -2.04 -12.46
C SER A 44 6.31 -2.53 -12.71
N VAL A 45 6.77 -3.49 -11.90
CA VAL A 45 8.10 -4.08 -12.04
C VAL A 45 8.25 -4.70 -13.43
N LEU A 46 9.31 -4.32 -14.15
CA LEU A 46 9.62 -4.88 -15.47
C LEU A 46 9.77 -6.41 -15.36
N GLY A 47 9.00 -7.14 -16.17
CA GLY A 47 8.90 -8.61 -16.10
C GLY A 47 7.79 -9.15 -15.18
N HIS A 48 7.02 -8.30 -14.49
CA HIS A 48 5.87 -8.74 -13.67
C HIS A 48 4.76 -9.36 -14.53
N ARG A 49 4.65 -10.70 -14.49
CA ARG A 49 3.59 -11.46 -15.17
C ARG A 49 2.31 -11.50 -14.32
N VAL A 50 1.30 -10.73 -14.70
CA VAL A 50 -0.05 -10.84 -14.14
C VAL A 50 -0.62 -12.23 -14.46
N LEU A 51 -1.00 -12.99 -13.43
CA LEU A 51 -1.66 -14.29 -13.57
C LEU A 51 -3.15 -14.18 -13.29
N TYR A 52 -3.99 -14.80 -14.14
CA TYR A 52 -5.42 -14.91 -13.87
C TYR A 52 -5.66 -15.93 -12.74
N ARG A 53 -5.84 -15.44 -11.51
CA ARG A 53 -6.07 -16.26 -10.30
C ARG A 53 -7.53 -16.72 -10.10
N ASP A 54 -8.39 -16.54 -11.10
CA ASP A 54 -9.84 -16.81 -11.04
C ASP A 54 -10.54 -16.34 -9.74
N ARG A 55 -10.50 -15.03 -9.48
CA ARG A 55 -10.98 -14.47 -8.20
C ARG A 55 -12.45 -14.80 -7.90
N LYS A 56 -13.32 -14.90 -8.92
CA LYS A 56 -14.74 -15.25 -8.75
C LYS A 56 -14.91 -16.72 -8.31
N GLY A 57 -14.34 -17.68 -9.02
CA GLY A 57 -14.39 -19.09 -8.62
C GLY A 57 -13.57 -19.40 -7.37
N GLY A 58 -12.58 -18.57 -7.02
CA GLY A 58 -11.90 -18.58 -5.73
C GLY A 58 -12.82 -18.20 -4.56
N HIS A 59 -13.54 -17.08 -4.65
CA HIS A 59 -14.57 -16.69 -3.69
C HIS A 59 -15.64 -17.78 -3.54
N GLU A 60 -16.16 -18.28 -4.67
CA GLU A 60 -17.28 -19.22 -4.67
C GLU A 60 -16.95 -20.53 -3.95
N ARG A 61 -15.78 -21.12 -4.25
CA ARG A 61 -15.28 -22.31 -3.53
C ARG A 61 -15.10 -22.04 -2.04
N MET A 62 -14.46 -20.94 -1.66
CA MET A 62 -14.29 -20.58 -0.23
C MET A 62 -15.64 -20.47 0.51
N PHE A 63 -16.65 -19.90 -0.15
CA PHE A 63 -17.98 -19.75 0.44
C PHE A 63 -18.69 -21.11 0.62
N GLN A 64 -18.66 -21.95 -0.41
CA GLN A 64 -19.24 -23.30 -0.38
C GLN A 64 -18.51 -24.23 0.60
N ASP A 65 -17.17 -24.17 0.67
CA ASP A 65 -16.36 -25.07 1.49
C ASP A 65 -16.43 -24.80 3.00
N TYR A 66 -16.68 -23.54 3.41
CA TYR A 66 -16.52 -23.11 4.81
C TYR A 66 -17.66 -22.25 5.37
N LEU A 67 -18.39 -21.49 4.55
CA LEU A 67 -19.31 -20.45 5.03
C LEU A 67 -20.79 -20.84 4.93
N VAL A 68 -21.14 -21.79 4.06
CA VAL A 68 -22.45 -22.42 3.99
C VAL A 68 -22.87 -23.07 5.34
N VAL A 69 -24.15 -23.42 5.47
CA VAL A 69 -24.73 -24.03 6.68
C VAL A 69 -24.09 -25.39 7.02
N ASN A 70 -23.86 -26.23 6.00
CA ASN A 70 -23.22 -27.55 6.13
C ASN A 70 -21.90 -27.54 5.33
N PRO A 71 -20.79 -27.00 5.90
CA PRO A 71 -19.54 -26.80 5.16
C PRO A 71 -18.80 -28.12 4.87
N THR A 72 -18.12 -28.19 3.72
CA THR A 72 -17.23 -29.30 3.33
C THR A 72 -16.16 -29.60 4.38
N TYR A 73 -15.65 -28.57 5.05
CA TYR A 73 -14.55 -28.68 6.01
C TYR A 73 -14.92 -28.15 7.40
N THR A 74 -14.36 -28.78 8.43
CA THR A 74 -14.58 -28.40 9.83
C THR A 74 -13.97 -27.02 10.16
N PRO A 75 -14.51 -26.30 11.16
CA PRO A 75 -13.99 -24.98 11.56
C PRO A 75 -12.53 -25.02 12.04
N GLU A 76 -12.01 -26.19 12.45
CA GLU A 76 -10.59 -26.38 12.71
C GLU A 76 -9.72 -26.20 11.45
N ILE A 77 -10.14 -26.77 10.32
CA ILE A 77 -9.41 -26.65 9.05
C ILE A 77 -9.43 -25.20 8.58
N PHE A 78 -10.57 -24.51 8.72
CA PHE A 78 -10.67 -23.07 8.48
C PHE A 78 -9.68 -22.29 9.34
N ARG A 79 -9.63 -22.56 10.66
CA ARG A 79 -8.70 -21.91 11.59
C ARG A 79 -7.23 -22.19 11.26
N ARG A 80 -6.87 -23.40 10.82
CA ARG A 80 -5.50 -23.74 10.39
C ARG A 80 -5.11 -23.08 9.06
N ARG A 81 -6.07 -22.88 8.14
CA ARG A 81 -5.84 -22.28 6.81
C ARG A 81 -5.82 -20.75 6.82
N TYR A 82 -6.73 -20.13 7.56
CA TYR A 82 -6.93 -18.67 7.57
C TYR A 82 -6.50 -17.99 8.88
N MET A 83 -5.94 -18.76 9.84
CA MET A 83 -5.48 -18.30 11.16
C MET A 83 -6.54 -17.64 12.07
N MET A 84 -7.83 -17.71 11.69
CA MET A 84 -8.96 -17.10 12.40
C MET A 84 -10.14 -18.08 12.52
N SER A 85 -11.02 -17.89 13.49
CA SER A 85 -12.26 -18.69 13.57
C SER A 85 -13.28 -18.24 12.52
N ARG A 86 -14.09 -19.20 12.05
CA ARG A 86 -15.18 -18.95 11.09
C ARG A 86 -16.11 -17.83 11.56
N ASP A 87 -16.45 -17.82 12.84
CA ASP A 87 -17.43 -16.88 13.40
C ASP A 87 -16.80 -15.50 13.70
N LEU A 88 -15.46 -15.40 13.77
CA LEU A 88 -14.78 -14.10 13.70
C LEU A 88 -14.80 -13.57 12.25
N PHE A 89 -14.48 -14.40 11.25
CA PHE A 89 -14.55 -14.02 9.84
C PHE A 89 -15.95 -13.54 9.44
N VAL A 90 -17.01 -14.26 9.83
CA VAL A 90 -18.41 -13.86 9.55
C VAL A 90 -18.76 -12.52 10.21
N ARG A 91 -18.34 -12.28 11.45
CA ARG A 91 -18.55 -10.98 12.11
C ARG A 91 -17.78 -9.84 11.45
N LEU A 92 -16.55 -10.09 11.00
CA LEU A 92 -15.75 -9.10 10.26
C LEU A 92 -16.38 -8.79 8.90
N MET A 93 -16.86 -9.80 8.15
CA MET A 93 -17.61 -9.61 6.90
C MET A 93 -18.80 -8.67 7.10
N ILE A 94 -19.65 -8.95 8.11
CA ILE A 94 -20.84 -8.13 8.41
C ILE A 94 -20.45 -6.72 8.86
N ALA A 95 -19.40 -6.57 9.69
CA ALA A 95 -18.95 -5.26 10.16
C ALA A 95 -18.36 -4.40 9.03
N VAL A 96 -17.67 -5.01 8.07
CA VAL A 96 -17.13 -4.32 6.88
C VAL A 96 -18.25 -3.98 5.90
N GLU A 97 -19.17 -4.91 5.61
CA GLU A 97 -20.35 -4.68 4.77
C GLU A 97 -21.29 -3.60 5.35
N ALA A 98 -21.35 -3.45 6.69
CA ALA A 98 -22.10 -2.38 7.35
C ALA A 98 -21.35 -1.03 7.46
N HIS A 99 -20.06 -0.98 7.12
CA HIS A 99 -19.24 0.24 7.21
C HIS A 99 -18.98 0.89 5.85
N ASP A 100 -18.91 0.12 4.76
CA ASP A 100 -18.52 0.60 3.44
C ASP A 100 -19.36 -0.06 2.32
N ASP A 101 -20.12 0.79 1.61
CA ASP A 101 -20.95 0.48 0.43
C ASP A 101 -20.23 -0.25 -0.71
N TYR A 102 -18.89 -0.21 -0.73
CA TYR A 102 -18.06 -0.96 -1.68
C TYR A 102 -18.13 -2.48 -1.45
N PHE A 103 -18.29 -2.92 -0.19
CA PHE A 103 -18.39 -4.35 0.16
C PHE A 103 -19.84 -4.86 0.15
N VAL A 104 -20.83 -3.96 0.21
CA VAL A 104 -22.26 -4.28 0.13
C VAL A 104 -22.57 -5.05 -1.15
N ARG A 105 -23.16 -6.23 -1.00
CA ARG A 105 -23.61 -7.06 -2.12
C ARG A 105 -24.87 -6.48 -2.76
N LYS A 106 -24.71 -5.38 -3.52
CA LYS A 106 -25.79 -4.70 -4.25
C LYS A 106 -26.59 -5.72 -5.05
N LYS A 107 -27.85 -5.91 -4.67
CA LYS A 107 -28.82 -6.72 -5.43
C LYS A 107 -29.00 -6.06 -6.78
N GLU A 108 -28.75 -6.78 -7.87
CA GLU A 108 -29.05 -6.29 -9.20
C GLU A 108 -30.58 -6.06 -9.29
N CYS A 109 -30.97 -4.83 -9.67
CA CYS A 109 -32.35 -4.40 -9.62
C CYS A 109 -33.14 -4.94 -10.81
N GLY A 110 -33.54 -6.21 -10.74
CA GLY A 110 -34.41 -6.82 -11.74
C GLY A 110 -34.72 -8.30 -11.49
N GLN A 111 -35.99 -8.68 -11.64
CA GLN A 111 -36.43 -10.09 -11.72
C GLN A 111 -36.20 -10.65 -13.14
N TYR A 112 -34.96 -10.47 -13.62
CA TYR A 112 -34.41 -10.50 -15.04
C TYR A 112 -34.48 -12.07 -15.35
N THR A 113 -35.65 -12.71 -15.55
CA THR A 113 -35.73 -14.04 -16.19
C THR A 113 -35.45 -13.91 -17.69
N TRP A 114 -34.20 -13.59 -18.01
CA TRP A 114 -33.72 -13.30 -19.36
C TRP A 114 -32.52 -14.20 -19.66
N ILE A 115 -32.83 -15.31 -20.32
CA ILE A 115 -31.87 -15.99 -21.19
C ILE A 115 -31.65 -15.06 -22.39
N GLU A 116 -30.38 -14.89 -22.78
CA GLU A 116 -29.89 -14.11 -23.93
C GLU A 116 -29.87 -12.56 -23.83
N LEU A 117 -28.78 -12.00 -24.38
CA LEU A 117 -28.53 -10.60 -24.78
C LEU A 117 -28.56 -9.47 -23.71
N LEU A 118 -27.36 -9.10 -23.21
CA LEU A 118 -26.71 -7.77 -23.39
C LEU A 118 -25.29 -7.76 -22.73
N PRO A 119 -24.41 -6.76 -22.94
CA PRO A 119 -22.96 -6.96 -22.82
C PRO A 119 -22.39 -6.93 -21.40
N LYS A 120 -21.48 -7.89 -21.15
CA LYS A 120 -20.70 -8.10 -19.91
C LYS A 120 -19.90 -6.84 -19.51
N SER A 121 -20.48 -5.99 -18.67
CA SER A 121 -19.83 -4.77 -18.19
C SER A 121 -20.09 -4.53 -16.69
N HIS A 122 -19.05 -4.76 -15.88
CA HIS A 122 -18.89 -4.25 -14.51
C HIS A 122 -19.72 -4.84 -13.34
N CYS A 123 -20.07 -6.13 -13.36
CA CYS A 123 -20.32 -6.91 -12.13
C CYS A 123 -18.99 -7.16 -11.34
N ARG A 124 -18.30 -6.09 -10.88
CA ARG A 124 -16.93 -6.14 -10.34
C ARG A 124 -16.89 -6.31 -8.81
N PHE A 125 -17.29 -7.48 -8.31
CA PHE A 125 -16.99 -7.86 -6.93
C PHE A 125 -15.48 -8.05 -6.72
N SER A 126 -14.93 -7.34 -5.73
CA SER A 126 -13.48 -7.15 -5.60
C SER A 126 -13.08 -6.93 -4.12
N TYR A 127 -12.94 -8.02 -3.36
CA TYR A 127 -12.38 -8.02 -2.00
C TYR A 127 -10.84 -7.88 -2.02
N ASP A 128 -10.29 -7.06 -2.93
CA ASP A 128 -8.86 -7.02 -3.29
C ASP A 128 -7.93 -6.45 -2.17
N HIS A 129 -8.48 -5.93 -1.07
CA HIS A 129 -7.72 -5.23 -0.03
C HIS A 129 -7.58 -5.96 1.32
N LEU A 130 -8.40 -6.98 1.61
CA LEU A 130 -8.34 -7.69 2.91
C LEU A 130 -7.34 -8.87 2.92
N TRP A 131 -6.91 -9.36 1.75
CA TRP A 131 -5.99 -10.50 1.63
C TRP A 131 -4.93 -10.27 0.54
N GLY A 132 -3.88 -9.52 0.88
CA GLY A 132 -2.57 -9.56 0.20
C GLY A 132 -2.56 -9.20 -1.28
N SER A 133 -2.43 -7.90 -1.60
CA SER A 133 -2.03 -7.45 -2.93
C SER A 133 -0.54 -7.75 -3.19
N SER A 134 -0.25 -8.91 -3.78
CA SER A 134 1.04 -9.35 -4.33
C SER A 134 0.81 -10.38 -5.43
#